data_AF-R9LR24-F1
#
_entry.id   AF-R9LR24-F1
#
_cell.length_a   1.000
_cell.length_b   1.000
_cell.length_c   1.000
_cell.angle_alpha   90.00
_cell.angle_beta   90.00
_cell.angle_gamma   90.00
#
_symmetry.space_group_name_H-M   'P 1'
#
loop_
_entity.id
_entity.type
_entity.pdbx_description
1 polymer ?
#
loop_
_entity_poly.entity_id
_entity_poly.type
_entity_poly.pdbx_seq_one_letter_code
_entity_poly.pdbx_strand_id
1 'polypeptide(L)'
;MRALLLTDMYRIKKSGTFRTTLLLVFLLNMVLLWIRYDRHTTLDEGLWALIALIGCAQSILVPSIMGSDIEDGTIRNKLIIGKSRQAIYASNMIIAQGMMLVLLAVSLLVQIGIGTFILASPASLGNVVMIVLVANIALSAWYVMICAWCSNKTKSVIICMISLIVFFLIAFAVQGRLSEPPETMIMESATNGEFENRKIANERYVTGTLRICYEHLMSLLPSGAMMQLAMGMWCPQWILIVYEMIWSIVCAVIGMIGFQKKSIR
;
A
#
# COMPACT_ATOMS: atom_id res chain seq x y z
N MET A 1 -0.28 -27.02 -9.12
CA MET A 1 -0.59 -25.74 -8.43
C MET A 1 -1.62 -25.92 -7.31
N ARG A 2 -2.78 -26.54 -7.57
CA ARG A 2 -3.86 -26.77 -6.57
C ARG A 2 -3.40 -27.29 -5.20
N ALA A 3 -2.57 -28.33 -5.16
CA ALA A 3 -2.09 -28.89 -3.89
C ALA A 3 -1.26 -27.90 -3.05
N LEU A 4 -0.43 -27.05 -3.69
CA LEU A 4 0.38 -26.05 -2.98
C LEU A 4 -0.51 -25.00 -2.30
N LEU A 5 -1.48 -24.48 -3.06
CA LEU A 5 -2.43 -23.48 -2.57
C LEU A 5 -3.24 -24.02 -1.38
N LEU A 6 -3.75 -25.25 -1.47
CA LEU A 6 -4.54 -25.85 -0.39
C LEU A 6 -3.70 -26.02 0.89
N THR A 7 -2.47 -26.51 0.78
CA THR A 7 -1.58 -26.68 1.94
C THR A 7 -1.25 -25.35 2.60
N ASP A 8 -0.89 -24.33 1.82
CA ASP A 8 -0.53 -23.03 2.36
C ASP A 8 -1.76 -22.28 2.92
N MET A 9 -2.94 -22.40 2.30
CA MET A 9 -4.20 -21.88 2.84
C MET A 9 -4.56 -22.52 4.20
N TYR A 10 -4.38 -23.84 4.33
CA TYR A 10 -4.60 -24.54 5.59
C TYR A 10 -3.63 -24.04 6.68
N ARG A 11 -2.36 -23.82 6.32
CA ARG A 11 -1.35 -23.26 7.24
C ARG A 11 -1.74 -21.87 7.72
N ILE A 12 -2.23 -21.01 6.83
CA ILE A 12 -2.67 -19.63 7.17
C ILE A 12 -3.85 -19.66 8.13
N LYS A 13 -4.87 -20.48 7.86
CA LYS A 13 -6.03 -20.61 8.75
C LYS A 13 -5.64 -21.04 10.17
N LYS A 14 -4.59 -21.85 10.29
CA LYS A 14 -4.06 -22.31 11.59
C LYS A 14 -3.08 -21.33 12.23
N SER A 15 -2.51 -20.40 11.47
CA SER A 15 -1.50 -19.47 11.96
C SER A 15 -2.06 -18.51 13.01
N GLY A 16 -1.41 -18.46 14.18
CA GLY A 16 -1.71 -17.50 15.23
C GLY A 16 -1.49 -16.06 14.76
N THR A 17 -0.43 -15.80 13.97
CA THR A 17 -0.12 -14.45 13.48
C THR A 17 -1.21 -13.90 12.57
N PHE A 18 -1.79 -14.75 11.72
CA PHE A 18 -2.88 -14.33 10.83
C PHE A 18 -4.12 -13.92 11.64
N ARG A 19 -4.49 -14.72 12.64
CA ARG A 19 -5.66 -14.45 13.50
C ARG A 19 -5.47 -13.20 14.35
N THR A 20 -4.30 -13.01 14.94
CA THR A 20 -4.00 -11.82 15.75
C THR A 20 -3.99 -10.56 14.90
N THR A 21 -3.39 -10.58 13.71
CA THR A 21 -3.44 -9.44 12.79
C THR A 21 -4.85 -9.15 12.30
N LEU A 22 -5.67 -10.18 12.02
CA LEU A 22 -7.06 -9.99 11.61
C LEU A 22 -7.87 -9.27 12.69
N LEU A 23 -7.73 -9.70 13.94
CA LEU A 23 -8.39 -9.07 15.09
C LEU A 23 -7.89 -7.64 15.30
N LEU A 24 -6.58 -7.41 15.18
CA LEU A 24 -5.99 -6.08 15.31
C LEU A 24 -6.46 -5.12 14.20
N VAL A 25 -6.54 -5.57 12.95
CA VAL A 25 -7.06 -4.77 11.83
C VAL A 25 -8.54 -4.45 12.03
N PHE A 26 -9.33 -5.41 12.52
CA PHE A 26 -10.73 -5.16 12.87
C PHE A 26 -10.87 -4.07 13.95
N LEU A 27 -10.14 -4.20 15.07
CA LEU A 27 -10.18 -3.23 16.16
C LEU A 27 -9.68 -1.84 15.72
N LEU A 28 -8.61 -1.76 14.93
CA LEU A 28 -8.10 -0.49 14.43
C LEU A 28 -9.09 0.18 13.46
N ASN A 29 -9.77 -0.58 12.60
CA ASN A 29 -10.84 -0.02 11.77
C ASN A 29 -11.98 0.55 12.61
N MET A 30 -12.38 -0.12 13.69
CA MET A 30 -13.41 0.37 14.61
C MET A 30 -12.99 1.68 15.29
N VAL A 31 -11.74 1.76 15.75
CA VAL A 31 -11.18 2.97 16.36
C VAL A 31 -11.12 4.12 15.35
N LEU A 32 -10.65 3.85 14.12
CA LEU A 32 -10.61 4.85 13.05
C LEU A 32 -12.02 5.34 12.69
N LEU A 33 -13.01 4.45 12.65
CA LEU A 33 -14.39 4.80 12.39
C LEU A 33 -14.95 5.70 13.51
N TRP A 34 -14.66 5.38 14.76
CA TRP A 34 -15.10 6.17 15.92
C TRP A 34 -14.50 7.58 15.93
N ILE A 35 -13.20 7.72 15.66
CA ILE A 35 -12.54 9.03 15.52
C ILE A 35 -13.17 9.86 14.40
N ARG A 36 -13.56 9.22 13.29
CA ARG A 36 -14.14 9.88 12.13
C ARG A 36 -15.59 10.31 12.33
N TYR A 37 -16.34 9.53 13.11
CA TYR A 37 -17.68 9.91 13.53
C TYR A 37 -17.68 11.21 14.33
N ASP A 38 -16.76 11.33 15.30
CA ASP A 38 -16.59 12.53 16.12
C ASP A 38 -16.24 13.78 15.28
N ARG A 39 -15.55 13.59 14.15
CA ARG A 39 -15.14 14.67 13.25
C ARG A 39 -16.13 14.99 12.12
N HIS A 40 -17.30 14.36 12.08
CA HIS A 40 -18.31 14.55 11.03
C HIS A 40 -17.76 14.46 9.59
N THR A 41 -16.81 13.56 9.35
CA THR A 41 -16.20 13.38 8.02
C THR A 41 -17.11 12.57 7.08
N THR A 42 -16.86 12.63 5.77
CA THR A 42 -17.54 11.75 4.80
C THR A 42 -16.89 10.37 4.78
N LEU A 43 -17.61 9.34 4.30
CA LEU A 43 -17.10 7.96 4.25
C LEU A 43 -15.92 7.80 3.27
N ASP A 44 -15.95 8.55 2.16
CA ASP A 44 -14.90 8.56 1.12
C ASP A 44 -13.54 9.04 1.68
N GLU A 45 -13.55 10.04 2.56
CA GLU A 45 -12.37 10.67 3.20
C GLU A 45 -11.55 9.77 4.14
N GLY A 46 -11.85 8.47 4.25
CA GLY A 46 -11.02 7.57 5.07
C GLY A 46 -10.89 6.17 4.51
N LEU A 47 -11.43 5.92 3.31
CA LEU A 47 -11.11 4.71 2.57
C LEU A 47 -9.63 4.69 2.15
N TRP A 48 -8.98 5.85 1.97
CA TRP A 48 -7.55 5.93 1.73
C TRP A 48 -6.72 5.37 2.90
N ALA A 49 -7.19 5.52 4.15
CA ALA A 49 -6.50 4.99 5.33
C ALA A 49 -6.43 3.47 5.33
N LEU A 50 -7.30 2.79 4.56
CA LEU A 50 -7.26 1.35 4.38
C LEU A 50 -5.98 0.90 3.65
N ILE A 51 -5.44 1.71 2.73
CA ILE A 51 -4.17 1.39 2.05
C ILE A 51 -3.02 1.34 3.06
N ALA A 52 -2.92 2.33 3.94
CA ALA A 52 -1.92 2.32 5.01
C ALA A 52 -2.12 1.17 5.98
N LEU A 53 -3.34 0.97 6.49
CA LEU A 53 -3.61 -0.03 7.52
C LEU A 53 -3.36 -1.45 7.00
N ILE A 54 -3.86 -1.78 5.82
CA ILE A 54 -3.68 -3.09 5.19
C ILE A 54 -2.22 -3.26 4.76
N GLY A 55 -1.60 -2.23 4.18
CA GLY A 55 -0.17 -2.22 3.83
C GLY A 55 0.74 -2.51 5.02
N CYS A 56 0.45 -1.91 6.18
CA CYS A 56 1.14 -2.17 7.45
C CYS A 56 0.95 -3.63 7.89
N ALA A 57 -0.30 -4.12 7.92
CA ALA A 57 -0.59 -5.50 8.29
C ALA A 57 0.12 -6.51 7.37
N GLN A 58 0.14 -6.25 6.07
CA GLN A 58 0.80 -7.08 5.07
C GLN A 58 2.32 -7.09 5.21
N SER A 59 2.94 -5.96 5.58
CA SER A 59 4.39 -5.86 5.76
C SER A 59 4.93 -6.81 6.85
N ILE A 60 4.06 -7.23 7.79
CA ILE A 60 4.37 -8.20 8.83
C ILE A 60 3.91 -9.61 8.43
N LEU A 61 2.67 -9.74 7.93
CA LEU A 61 2.07 -11.04 7.64
C LEU A 61 2.77 -11.78 6.49
N VAL A 62 3.02 -11.11 5.37
CA VAL A 62 3.60 -11.74 4.18
C VAL A 62 4.99 -12.30 4.51
N PRO A 63 5.92 -11.53 5.11
CA PRO A 63 7.23 -12.07 5.46
C PRO A 63 7.20 -13.06 6.61
N SER A 64 6.23 -12.98 7.54
CA SER A 64 6.13 -13.96 8.62
C SER A 64 5.78 -15.37 8.14
N ILE A 65 4.94 -15.48 7.10
CA ILE A 65 4.46 -16.75 6.55
C ILE A 65 5.35 -17.26 5.41
N MET A 66 5.91 -16.37 4.60
CA MET A 66 6.81 -16.75 3.50
C MET A 66 8.27 -16.84 3.92
N GLY A 67 8.70 -15.97 4.84
CA GLY A 67 10.04 -16.03 5.41
C GLY A 67 10.27 -17.31 6.20
N SER A 68 9.24 -17.83 6.89
CA SER A 68 9.32 -19.15 7.54
C SER A 68 9.49 -20.29 6.54
N ASP A 69 8.91 -20.19 5.33
CA ASP A 69 9.10 -21.22 4.31
C ASP A 69 10.55 -21.34 3.84
N ILE A 70 11.29 -20.23 3.87
CA ILE A 70 12.71 -20.16 3.52
C ILE A 70 13.57 -20.62 4.69
N GLU A 71 13.27 -20.14 5.90
CA GLU A 71 14.03 -20.43 7.12
C GLU A 71 13.91 -21.90 7.54
N ASP A 72 12.73 -22.49 7.44
CA ASP A 72 12.45 -23.89 7.83
C ASP A 72 12.85 -24.90 6.73
N GLY A 73 13.39 -24.43 5.60
CA GLY A 73 13.72 -25.29 4.45
C GLY A 73 12.49 -25.87 3.73
N THR A 74 11.29 -25.37 4.00
CA THR A 74 10.03 -25.84 3.37
C THR A 74 10.06 -25.69 1.85
N ILE A 75 10.74 -24.67 1.32
CA ILE A 75 10.94 -24.50 -0.13
C ILE A 75 11.73 -25.68 -0.72
N ARG A 76 12.76 -26.17 -0.03
CA ARG A 76 13.54 -27.35 -0.47
C ARG A 76 12.66 -28.59 -0.52
N ASN A 77 11.80 -28.79 0.48
CA ASN A 77 10.85 -29.89 0.50
C ASN A 77 9.84 -29.81 -0.67
N LYS A 78 9.32 -28.60 -0.97
CA LYS A 78 8.43 -28.36 -2.12
C LYS A 78 9.13 -28.70 -3.45
N LEU A 79 10.43 -28.41 -3.59
CA LEU A 79 11.24 -28.74 -4.77
C LEU A 79 11.52 -30.24 -4.89
N ILE A 80 11.85 -30.94 -3.80
CA ILE A 80 12.10 -32.39 -3.79
C ILE A 80 10.87 -33.17 -4.26
N ILE A 81 9.66 -32.72 -3.91
CA ILE A 81 8.39 -33.32 -4.35
C ILE A 81 8.07 -32.94 -5.83
N GLY A 82 9.03 -32.33 -6.55
CA GLY A 82 8.94 -32.05 -7.98
C GLY A 82 8.17 -30.78 -8.36
N LYS A 83 7.95 -29.83 -7.43
CA LYS A 83 7.31 -28.55 -7.79
C LYS A 83 8.34 -27.58 -8.38
N SER A 84 7.99 -26.93 -9.49
CA SER A 84 8.88 -25.93 -10.11
C SER A 84 9.00 -24.68 -9.25
N ARG A 85 10.16 -23.99 -9.33
CA ARG A 85 10.39 -22.70 -8.64
C ARG A 85 9.35 -21.65 -9.01
N GLN A 86 8.95 -21.60 -10.28
CA GLN A 86 7.91 -20.70 -10.78
C GLN A 86 6.56 -20.99 -10.12
N ALA A 87 6.16 -22.26 -10.00
CA ALA A 87 4.91 -22.64 -9.36
C ALA A 87 4.90 -22.31 -7.86
N ILE A 88 6.04 -22.43 -7.17
CA ILE A 88 6.17 -22.04 -5.76
C ILE A 88 6.02 -20.52 -5.61
N TYR A 89 6.74 -19.73 -6.43
CA TYR A 89 6.65 -18.27 -6.40
C TYR A 89 5.24 -17.76 -6.71
N ALA A 90 4.61 -18.27 -7.78
CA ALA A 90 3.25 -17.90 -8.15
C ALA A 90 2.23 -18.31 -7.08
N SER A 91 2.41 -19.48 -6.44
CA SER A 91 1.59 -19.89 -5.29
C SER A 91 1.70 -18.87 -4.16
N ASN A 92 2.92 -18.51 -3.76
CA ASN A 92 3.16 -17.52 -2.72
C ASN A 92 2.50 -16.18 -3.06
N MET A 93 2.64 -15.69 -4.30
CA MET A 93 2.03 -14.44 -4.72
C MET A 93 0.50 -14.46 -4.61
N ILE A 94 -0.16 -15.53 -5.08
CA ILE A 94 -1.62 -15.71 -4.94
C ILE A 94 -2.03 -15.76 -3.47
N ILE A 95 -1.25 -16.40 -2.62
CA ILE A 95 -1.52 -16.51 -1.19
C ILE A 95 -1.40 -15.15 -0.49
N ALA A 96 -0.37 -14.35 -0.80
CA ALA A 96 -0.24 -12.99 -0.27
C ALA A 96 -1.42 -12.10 -0.68
N GLN A 97 -1.83 -12.18 -1.95
CA GLN A 97 -3.01 -11.47 -2.44
C GLN A 97 -4.29 -11.98 -1.77
N GLY A 98 -4.44 -13.29 -1.57
CA GLY A 98 -5.57 -13.87 -0.86
C GLY A 98 -5.67 -13.39 0.59
N MET A 99 -4.56 -13.33 1.32
CA MET A 99 -4.52 -12.77 2.67
C MET A 99 -4.91 -11.29 2.68
N MET A 100 -4.39 -10.52 1.72
CA MET A 100 -4.74 -9.11 1.54
C MET A 100 -6.24 -8.93 1.31
N LEU A 101 -6.84 -9.73 0.42
CA LEU A 101 -8.27 -9.68 0.14
C LEU A 101 -9.12 -9.94 1.39
N VAL A 102 -8.70 -10.87 2.26
CA VAL A 102 -9.39 -11.11 3.54
C VAL A 102 -9.29 -9.89 4.46
N LEU A 103 -8.11 -9.26 4.57
CA LEU A 103 -7.93 -8.05 5.37
C LEU A 103 -8.76 -6.87 4.83
N LEU A 104 -8.80 -6.72 3.51
CA LEU A 104 -9.60 -5.72 2.82
C LEU A 104 -11.09 -5.97 3.03
N ALA A 105 -11.56 -7.21 2.88
CA ALA A 105 -12.95 -7.57 3.11
C ALA A 105 -13.39 -7.24 4.54
N VAL A 106 -12.58 -7.61 5.56
CA VAL A 106 -12.87 -7.24 6.96
C VAL A 106 -12.91 -5.73 7.15
N SER A 107 -11.96 -5.00 6.57
CA SER A 107 -11.93 -3.54 6.68
C SER A 107 -13.14 -2.88 6.00
N LEU A 108 -13.53 -3.34 4.81
CA LEU A 108 -14.71 -2.85 4.10
C LEU A 108 -16.00 -3.19 4.83
N LEU A 109 -16.12 -4.38 5.44
CA LEU A 109 -17.27 -4.74 6.26
C LEU A 109 -17.45 -3.79 7.45
N VAL A 110 -16.36 -3.36 8.08
CA VAL A 110 -16.41 -2.36 9.16
C VAL A 110 -16.75 -0.98 8.61
N GLN A 111 -15.99 -0.48 7.62
CA GLN A 111 -16.14 0.89 7.12
C GLN A 111 -17.45 1.12 6.38
N ILE A 112 -17.89 0.18 5.55
CA ILE A 112 -19.15 0.29 4.81
C ILE A 112 -20.28 -0.21 5.69
N GLY A 113 -20.18 -1.43 6.22
CA GLY A 113 -21.28 -2.05 6.95
C GLY A 113 -21.70 -1.30 8.21
N ILE A 114 -20.74 -0.79 8.99
CA ILE A 114 -21.03 0.01 10.20
C ILE A 114 -20.99 1.49 9.86
N GLY A 115 -20.03 1.93 9.05
CA GLY A 115 -19.85 3.35 8.75
C GLY A 115 -20.96 3.99 7.94
N THR A 116 -21.68 3.27 7.06
CA THR A 116 -22.82 3.87 6.33
C THR A 116 -24.00 4.21 7.23
N PHE A 117 -24.13 3.57 8.41
CA PHE A 117 -25.14 3.96 9.40
C PHE A 117 -24.76 5.22 10.17
N ILE A 118 -23.48 5.58 10.16
CA ILE A 118 -22.88 6.58 11.06
C ILE A 118 -22.44 7.84 10.30
N LEU A 119 -21.99 7.68 9.05
CA LEU A 119 -21.39 8.72 8.21
C LEU A 119 -22.22 8.93 6.94
N ALA A 120 -22.12 10.12 6.34
CA ALA A 120 -22.83 10.47 5.12
C ALA A 120 -22.49 9.52 3.95
N SER A 121 -23.50 9.23 3.12
CA SER A 121 -23.38 8.30 1.98
C SER A 121 -22.30 8.76 0.99
N PRO A 122 -21.41 7.86 0.54
CA PRO A 122 -20.33 8.20 -0.38
C PRO A 122 -20.84 8.49 -1.78
N ALA A 123 -20.16 9.40 -2.49
CA ALA A 123 -20.53 9.82 -3.84
C ALA A 123 -19.94 8.91 -4.93
N SER A 124 -18.83 8.21 -4.66
CA SER A 124 -18.13 7.39 -5.68
C SER A 124 -17.36 6.18 -5.11
N LEU A 125 -18.00 5.39 -4.25
CA LEU A 125 -17.36 4.29 -3.51
C LEU A 125 -16.66 3.24 -4.39
N GLY A 126 -17.21 2.93 -5.57
CA GLY A 126 -16.68 1.88 -6.45
C GLY A 126 -15.25 2.15 -6.94
N ASN A 127 -14.96 3.37 -7.38
CA ASN A 127 -13.64 3.72 -7.93
C ASN A 127 -12.58 3.78 -6.84
N VAL A 128 -12.93 4.32 -5.67
CA VAL A 128 -12.02 4.41 -4.52
C VAL A 128 -11.63 3.00 -4.04
N VAL A 129 -12.61 2.10 -3.88
CA VAL A 129 -12.35 0.71 -3.48
C VAL A 129 -11.46 0.00 -4.51
N MET A 130 -11.66 0.26 -5.81
CA MET A 130 -10.83 -0.34 -6.85
C MET A 130 -9.38 0.16 -6.78
N ILE A 131 -9.13 1.44 -6.54
CA ILE A 131 -7.78 1.97 -6.35
C ILE A 131 -7.13 1.36 -5.10
N VAL A 132 -7.86 1.31 -3.98
CA VAL A 132 -7.39 0.69 -2.72
C VAL A 132 -7.00 -0.77 -2.94
N LEU A 133 -7.83 -1.51 -3.68
CA LEU A 133 -7.58 -2.91 -4.02
C LEU A 133 -6.26 -3.05 -4.80
N VAL A 134 -6.10 -2.31 -5.90
CA VAL A 134 -4.95 -2.47 -6.81
C VAL A 134 -3.66 -1.98 -6.15
N ALA A 135 -3.70 -0.90 -5.37
CA ALA A 135 -2.54 -0.43 -4.59
C ALA A 135 -2.07 -1.46 -3.54
N ASN A 136 -3.00 -2.16 -2.85
CA ASN A 136 -2.61 -3.23 -1.93
C ASN A 136 -2.13 -4.50 -2.66
N ILE A 137 -2.63 -4.77 -3.87
CA ILE A 137 -2.06 -5.83 -4.74
C ILE A 137 -0.61 -5.48 -5.12
N ALA A 138 -0.34 -4.22 -5.46
CA ALA A 138 0.99 -3.72 -5.77
C ALA A 138 1.95 -3.85 -4.57
N LEU A 139 1.53 -3.46 -3.37
CA LEU A 139 2.28 -3.68 -2.12
C LEU A 139 2.52 -5.17 -1.84
N SER A 140 1.50 -6.01 -2.04
CA SER A 140 1.64 -7.46 -1.84
C SER A 140 2.74 -8.06 -2.74
N ALA A 141 2.80 -7.64 -4.00
CA ALA A 141 3.80 -8.10 -4.96
C ALA A 141 5.21 -7.64 -4.55
N TRP A 142 5.33 -6.40 -4.09
CA TRP A 142 6.57 -5.86 -3.55
C TRP A 142 7.08 -6.66 -2.34
N TYR A 143 6.21 -6.97 -1.38
CA TYR A 143 6.61 -7.77 -0.20
C TYR A 143 6.97 -9.21 -0.57
N VAL A 144 6.25 -9.85 -1.49
CA VAL A 144 6.59 -11.19 -2.00
C VAL A 144 7.97 -11.19 -2.66
N MET A 145 8.27 -10.17 -3.46
CA MET A 145 9.58 -9.99 -4.08
C MET A 145 10.70 -9.87 -3.03
N ILE A 146 10.53 -9.04 -2.01
CA ILE A 146 11.50 -8.91 -0.90
C ILE A 146 11.70 -10.25 -0.19
N CYS A 147 10.62 -10.95 0.13
CA CYS A 147 10.69 -12.25 0.78
C CYS A 147 11.44 -13.27 -0.06
N ALA A 148 11.23 -13.28 -1.38
CA ALA A 148 11.94 -14.19 -2.28
C ALA A 148 13.45 -13.93 -2.29
N TRP A 149 13.87 -12.67 -2.16
CA TRP A 149 15.27 -12.28 -2.14
C TRP A 149 15.94 -12.53 -0.79
N CYS A 150 15.25 -12.28 0.31
CA CYS A 150 15.77 -12.48 1.66
C CYS A 150 15.86 -13.95 2.07
N SER A 151 16.90 -14.32 2.82
CA SER A 151 17.09 -15.70 3.29
C SER A 151 16.58 -15.95 4.71
N ASN A 152 16.14 -14.91 5.41
CA ASN A 152 15.75 -14.97 6.83
C ASN A 152 14.45 -14.19 7.04
N LYS A 153 13.54 -14.74 7.86
CA LYS A 153 12.24 -14.14 8.18
C LYS A 153 12.37 -12.74 8.77
N THR A 154 13.16 -12.57 9.84
CA THR A 154 13.32 -11.30 10.55
C THR A 154 13.86 -10.21 9.63
N LYS A 155 14.85 -10.53 8.80
CA LYS A 155 15.38 -9.58 7.80
C LYS A 155 14.30 -9.16 6.80
N SER A 156 13.47 -10.11 6.36
CA SER A 156 12.39 -9.85 5.40
C SER A 156 11.33 -8.91 5.98
N VAL A 157 10.93 -9.13 7.24
CA VAL A 157 9.98 -8.26 7.95
C VAL A 157 10.53 -6.83 8.06
N ILE A 158 11.78 -6.68 8.52
CA ILE A 158 12.40 -5.36 8.69
C ILE A 158 12.45 -4.60 7.36
N ILE A 159 12.88 -5.25 6.28
CA ILE A 159 12.98 -4.60 4.96
C ILE A 159 11.58 -4.23 4.44
N CYS A 160 10.57 -5.08 4.61
CA CYS A 160 9.20 -4.75 4.20
C CYS A 160 8.66 -3.54 4.97
N MET A 161 8.82 -3.49 6.29
CA MET A 161 8.39 -2.35 7.11
C MET A 161 9.12 -1.06 6.73
N ILE A 162 10.45 -1.10 6.59
CA ILE A 162 11.24 0.07 6.17
C ILE A 162 10.80 0.53 4.79
N SER A 163 10.59 -0.39 3.83
CA SER A 163 10.16 -0.02 2.48
C SER A 163 8.82 0.70 2.46
N LEU A 164 7.86 0.27 3.30
CA LEU A 164 6.58 0.94 3.43
C LEU A 164 6.75 2.37 3.97
N ILE A 165 7.56 2.54 5.02
CA ILE A 165 7.87 3.86 5.59
C ILE A 165 8.52 4.76 4.55
N VAL A 166 9.50 4.25 3.80
CA VAL A 166 10.19 5.00 2.74
C VAL A 166 9.20 5.42 1.65
N PHE A 167 8.31 4.54 1.23
CA PHE A 167 7.26 4.89 0.26
C PHE A 167 6.35 6.01 0.78
N PHE A 168 5.96 5.98 2.05
CA PHE A 168 5.20 7.06 2.65
C PHE A 168 5.98 8.37 2.70
N LEU A 169 7.23 8.34 3.14
CA LEU A 169 8.06 9.55 3.22
C LEU A 169 8.26 10.20 1.85
N ILE A 170 8.50 9.40 0.81
CA ILE A 170 8.60 9.90 -0.56
C ILE A 170 7.27 10.52 -0.99
N ALA A 171 6.14 9.83 -0.79
CA ALA A 171 4.83 10.34 -1.14
C ALA A 171 4.50 11.67 -0.42
N PHE A 172 4.79 11.79 0.88
CA PHE A 172 4.63 13.03 1.63
C PHE A 172 5.52 14.16 1.12
N ALA A 173 6.80 13.90 0.85
CA ALA A 173 7.71 14.91 0.34
C ALA A 173 7.30 15.42 -1.05
N VAL A 174 6.91 14.51 -1.93
CA VAL A 174 6.44 14.83 -3.30
C VAL A 174 5.13 15.59 -3.25
N GLN A 175 4.17 15.15 -2.44
CA GLN A 175 2.90 15.85 -2.23
C GLN A 175 3.12 17.27 -1.71
N GLY A 176 4.02 17.46 -0.75
CA GLY A 176 4.35 18.79 -0.21
C GLY A 176 4.82 19.75 -1.29
N ARG A 177 5.60 19.28 -2.27
CA ARG A 177 6.07 20.08 -3.42
C ARG A 177 4.98 20.32 -4.46
N LEU A 178 4.12 19.33 -4.72
CA LEU A 178 3.02 19.45 -5.70
C LEU A 178 1.89 20.37 -5.23
N SER A 179 1.64 20.40 -3.92
CA SER A 179 0.61 21.20 -3.26
C SER A 179 0.98 22.68 -3.08
N GLU A 180 2.19 23.09 -3.42
CA GLU A 180 2.56 24.49 -3.26
C GLU A 180 1.76 25.40 -4.20
N PRO A 181 1.32 26.58 -3.73
CA PRO A 181 0.63 27.54 -4.59
C PRO A 181 1.63 28.25 -5.51
N PRO A 182 1.19 28.72 -6.69
CA PRO A 182 2.03 29.45 -7.63
C PRO A 182 2.45 30.83 -7.11
N GLU A 183 1.66 31.42 -6.22
CA GLU A 183 1.93 32.72 -5.59
C GLU A 183 1.92 32.57 -4.07
N THR A 184 2.85 33.23 -3.40
CA THR A 184 2.90 33.40 -1.95
C THR A 184 2.66 34.86 -1.58
N MET A 185 1.98 35.09 -0.45
CA MET A 185 1.79 36.44 0.08
C MET A 185 2.96 36.78 0.99
N ILE A 186 3.58 37.93 0.75
CA ILE A 186 4.51 38.54 1.69
C ILE A 186 3.93 39.87 2.19
N MET A 187 4.14 40.14 3.48
CA MET A 187 3.86 41.44 4.07
C MET A 187 5.08 42.33 3.88
N GLU A 188 4.96 43.36 3.05
CA GLU A 188 5.98 44.41 2.94
C GLU A 188 5.50 45.66 3.67
N SER A 189 6.40 46.32 4.39
CA SER A 189 6.13 47.62 5.00
C SER A 189 6.08 48.66 3.90
N ALA A 190 4.91 49.23 3.63
CA ALA A 190 4.79 50.37 2.74
C ALA A 190 5.51 51.59 3.35
N THR A 191 5.94 52.52 2.51
CA THR A 191 6.61 53.78 2.87
C THR A 191 5.80 54.65 3.85
N ASN A 192 4.52 54.32 4.03
CA ASN A 192 3.52 55.04 4.81
C ASN A 192 3.34 54.45 6.22
N GLY A 193 4.04 53.35 6.54
CA GLY A 193 3.88 52.60 7.80
C GLY A 193 2.73 51.58 7.79
N GLU A 194 2.02 51.42 6.68
CA GLU A 194 1.00 50.38 6.49
C GLU A 194 1.62 49.11 5.90
N PHE A 195 1.17 47.94 6.33
CA PHE A 195 1.61 46.67 5.76
C PHE A 195 0.76 46.34 4.53
N GLU A 196 1.37 46.25 3.36
CA GLU A 196 0.71 45.80 2.14
C GLU A 196 1.01 44.32 1.88
N ASN A 197 -0.04 43.55 1.60
CA ASN A 197 0.09 42.17 1.17
C ASN A 197 0.38 42.13 -0.33
N ARG A 198 1.63 41.88 -0.71
CA ARG A 198 2.02 41.68 -2.11
C ARG A 198 2.07 40.19 -2.42
N LYS A 199 1.46 39.79 -3.54
CA LYS A 199 1.61 38.44 -4.09
C LYS A 199 2.89 38.38 -4.91
N ILE A 200 3.78 37.47 -4.56
CA ILE A 200 5.02 37.20 -5.30
C ILE A 200 4.99 35.74 -5.78
N ALA A 201 5.63 35.47 -6.90
CA ALA A 201 5.80 34.11 -7.39
C ALA A 201 6.52 33.24 -6.35
N ASN A 202 5.96 32.09 -6.04
CA ASN A 202 6.55 31.17 -5.08
C ASN A 202 7.73 30.43 -5.71
N GLU A 203 8.95 30.68 -5.23
CA GLU A 203 10.17 30.03 -5.72
C GLU A 203 10.16 28.51 -5.59
N ARG A 204 9.40 27.99 -4.61
CA ARG A 204 9.33 26.56 -4.35
C ARG A 204 8.25 25.85 -5.19
N TYR A 205 7.40 26.61 -5.91
CA TYR A 205 6.39 26.07 -6.81
C TYR A 205 7.02 25.32 -7.98
N VAL A 206 6.66 24.05 -8.12
CA VAL A 206 7.21 23.21 -9.18
C VAL A 206 6.43 23.38 -10.48
N THR A 207 7.15 23.76 -11.55
CA THR A 207 6.60 23.98 -12.90
C THR A 207 7.27 23.10 -13.97
N GLY A 208 6.63 23.03 -15.14
CA GLY A 208 7.17 22.39 -16.34
C GLY A 208 7.44 20.90 -16.17
N THR A 209 8.54 20.42 -16.76
CA THR A 209 8.91 18.99 -16.78
C THR A 209 9.13 18.41 -15.38
N LEU A 210 9.62 19.20 -14.43
CA LEU A 210 9.84 18.74 -13.06
C LEU A 210 8.52 18.33 -12.38
N ARG A 211 7.44 19.08 -12.65
CA ARG A 211 6.11 18.77 -12.11
C ARG A 211 5.58 17.44 -12.64
N ILE A 212 5.73 17.23 -13.96
CA ILE A 212 5.34 16.00 -14.64
C ILE A 212 6.08 14.79 -14.04
N CYS A 213 7.39 14.92 -13.79
CA CYS A 213 8.17 13.88 -13.12
C CYS A 213 7.64 13.55 -11.71
N TYR A 214 7.27 14.57 -10.93
CA TYR A 214 6.68 14.36 -9.60
C TYR A 214 5.31 13.69 -9.66
N GLU A 215 4.44 14.08 -10.59
CA GLU A 215 3.12 13.47 -10.79
C GLU A 215 3.25 11.98 -11.18
N HIS A 216 4.19 11.64 -12.05
CA HIS A 216 4.48 10.25 -12.41
C HIS A 216 5.08 9.45 -11.26
N LEU A 217 6.03 10.04 -10.51
CA LEU A 217 6.58 9.40 -9.32
C LEU A 217 5.46 9.13 -8.31
N MET A 218 4.58 10.10 -8.09
CA MET A 218 3.45 9.99 -7.18
C MET A 218 2.44 8.93 -7.62
N SER A 219 2.24 8.77 -8.93
CA SER A 219 1.31 7.78 -9.47
C SER A 219 1.89 6.36 -9.51
N LEU A 220 3.22 6.23 -9.47
CA LEU A 220 3.92 4.94 -9.48
C LEU A 220 3.98 4.27 -8.11
N LEU A 221 4.01 5.06 -7.01
CA LEU A 221 4.11 4.53 -5.66
C LEU A 221 2.72 4.13 -5.11
N PRO A 222 2.57 2.94 -4.49
CA PRO A 222 1.32 2.56 -3.83
C PRO A 222 0.88 3.50 -2.70
N SER A 223 1.83 4.11 -1.98
CA SER A 223 1.57 5.17 -0.99
C SER A 223 1.16 6.49 -1.64
N GLY A 224 1.60 6.72 -2.88
CA GLY A 224 1.23 7.89 -3.67
C GLY A 224 -0.21 7.80 -4.17
N ALA A 225 -0.69 6.61 -4.56
CA ALA A 225 -2.11 6.35 -4.82
C ALA A 225 -3.00 6.69 -3.62
N MET A 226 -2.56 6.32 -2.41
CA MET A 226 -3.24 6.69 -1.16
C MET A 226 -3.29 8.20 -0.95
N MET A 227 -2.19 8.90 -1.17
CA MET A 227 -2.14 10.35 -0.97
C MET A 227 -3.01 11.10 -2.00
N GLN A 228 -3.05 10.63 -3.25
CA GLN A 228 -3.92 11.21 -4.29
C GLN A 228 -5.40 11.05 -3.93
N LEU A 229 -5.77 9.91 -3.32
CA LEU A 229 -7.11 9.73 -2.78
C LEU A 229 -7.40 10.64 -1.58
N ALA A 230 -6.40 10.95 -0.76
CA ALA A 230 -6.57 11.73 0.47
C ALA A 230 -6.57 13.25 0.24
N MET A 231 -5.70 13.74 -0.65
CA MET A 231 -5.40 15.18 -0.79
C MET A 231 -5.79 15.76 -2.15
N GLY A 232 -6.30 14.93 -3.06
CA GLY A 232 -6.73 15.33 -4.39
C GLY A 232 -5.98 14.57 -5.49
N MET A 233 -6.73 14.21 -6.53
CA MET A 233 -6.19 13.46 -7.67
C MET A 233 -5.39 14.40 -8.58
N TRP A 234 -4.14 14.03 -8.88
CA TRP A 234 -3.31 14.73 -9.88
C TRP A 234 -3.48 14.14 -11.28
N CYS A 235 -3.92 12.89 -11.35
CA CYS A 235 -4.20 12.18 -12.60
C CYS A 235 -5.60 11.54 -12.57
N PRO A 236 -6.19 11.23 -13.74
CA PRO A 236 -7.40 10.43 -13.82
C PRO A 236 -7.29 9.09 -13.06
N GLN A 237 -8.35 8.70 -12.36
CA GLN A 237 -8.40 7.48 -11.53
C GLN A 237 -7.99 6.21 -12.27
N TRP A 238 -8.38 6.07 -13.54
CA TRP A 238 -8.03 4.88 -14.35
C TRP A 238 -6.54 4.78 -14.66
N ILE A 239 -5.83 5.91 -14.76
CA ILE A 239 -4.38 5.94 -14.99
C ILE A 239 -3.67 5.39 -13.75
N LEU A 240 -4.11 5.79 -12.56
CA LEU A 240 -3.55 5.30 -11.31
C LEU A 240 -3.66 3.77 -11.18
N ILE A 241 -4.81 3.20 -11.58
CA ILE A 241 -5.00 1.74 -11.62
C ILE A 241 -3.98 1.08 -12.55
N VAL A 242 -3.73 1.67 -13.73
CA VAL A 242 -2.73 1.16 -14.67
C VAL A 242 -1.33 1.20 -14.08
N TYR A 243 -0.93 2.28 -13.42
CA TYR A 243 0.38 2.36 -12.76
C TYR A 243 0.57 1.28 -11.70
N GLU A 244 -0.40 1.07 -10.83
CA GLU A 244 -0.33 0.05 -9.77
C GLU A 244 -0.32 -1.38 -10.33
N MET A 245 -1.04 -1.63 -11.43
CA MET A 245 -0.95 -2.91 -12.15
C MET A 245 0.43 -3.13 -12.74
N ILE A 246 1.02 -2.12 -13.41
CA ILE A 246 2.38 -2.19 -13.96
C ILE A 246 3.38 -2.45 -12.83
N TRP A 247 3.29 -1.72 -11.71
CA TRP A 247 4.14 -1.93 -10.54
C TRP A 247 4.06 -3.37 -10.03
N SER A 248 2.85 -3.91 -9.88
CA SER A 248 2.63 -5.28 -9.44
C SER A 248 3.28 -6.30 -10.38
N ILE A 249 3.11 -6.14 -11.70
CA ILE A 249 3.69 -7.02 -12.72
C ILE A 249 5.23 -6.94 -12.69
N VAL A 250 5.79 -5.73 -12.62
CA VAL A 250 7.25 -5.52 -12.55
C VAL A 250 7.82 -6.20 -11.30
N CYS A 251 7.22 -6.01 -10.13
CA CYS A 251 7.63 -6.69 -8.90
C CYS A 251 7.53 -8.21 -9.01
N ALA A 252 6.46 -8.72 -9.64
CA ALA A 252 6.25 -10.14 -9.84
C ALA A 252 7.34 -10.77 -10.71
N VAL A 253 7.66 -10.14 -11.84
CA VAL A 253 8.68 -10.60 -12.79
C VAL A 253 10.07 -10.54 -12.17
N ILE A 254 10.44 -9.40 -11.58
CA ILE A 254 11.74 -9.19 -10.95
C ILE A 254 11.94 -10.17 -9.78
N GLY A 255 10.93 -10.35 -8.93
CA GLY A 255 10.97 -11.31 -7.84
C GLY A 255 11.07 -12.76 -8.33
N MET A 256 10.37 -13.12 -9.40
CA MET A 256 10.46 -14.47 -9.99
C MET A 256 11.86 -14.75 -10.55
N ILE A 257 12.47 -13.80 -11.27
CA ILE A 257 13.83 -13.94 -11.80
C ILE A 257 14.84 -14.10 -10.65
N GLY A 258 14.73 -13.29 -9.60
CA GLY A 258 15.59 -13.40 -8.43
C GLY A 258 15.43 -14.73 -7.71
N PHE A 259 14.21 -15.23 -7.56
CA PHE A 259 13.92 -16.52 -6.95
C PHE A 259 14.50 -17.70 -7.75
N GLN A 260 14.48 -17.62 -9.08
CA GLN A 260 15.07 -18.66 -9.93
C GLN A 260 16.60 -18.73 -9.80
N LYS A 261 17.28 -17.59 -9.66
CA LYS A 261 18.75 -17.54 -9.55
C LYS A 261 19.28 -17.90 -8.15
N LYS A 262 18.42 -17.92 -7.14
CA LYS A 262 18.81 -18.14 -5.74
C LYS A 262 19.26 -19.59 -5.51
N SER A 263 20.42 -19.76 -4.85
CA SER A 263 20.85 -21.06 -4.34
C SER A 263 20.02 -21.41 -3.10
N ILE A 264 19.23 -22.47 -3.17
CA ILE A 264 18.42 -22.96 -2.06
C ILE A 264 19.27 -24.06 -1.39
N ARG A 265 19.71 -23.83 -0.16
CA ARG A 265 20.44 -24.81 0.65
C ARG A 265 19.46 -25.69 1.43
#